data_AF-A0A6G1D4I6-F1
#
_entry.id   AF-A0A6G1D4I6-F1
#
_cell.length_a   1.000
_cell.length_b   1.000
_cell.length_c   1.000
_cell.angle_alpha   90.00
_cell.angle_beta   90.00
_cell.angle_gamma   90.00
#
_symmetry.space_group_name_H-M   'P 1'
#
loop_
_entity.id
_entity.type
_entity.pdbx_description
1 polymer ?
#
loop_
_entity_poly.entity_id
_entity_poly.type
_entity_poly.pdbx_seq_one_letter_code
_entity_poly.pdbx_strand_id
1 'polypeptide(L)'
;MCYDRYLLALDKHPVTTKAVTSAVLTLAGDLICQLAIDKVPELDLKRTFVFTFLGLVLVGPTLHVWYLYLSKLVAINGAPGAIARLLLDQFIFSPIFIGVFMSLLVTLEGKPSLVVPKLKQEWLSSVIANWQLWIPFQFLNFYFVPQKLQ
;
A
#
# COMPACT_ATOMS: atom_id res chain seq x y z
N MET A 1 -8.23 -22.20 -12.97
CA MET A 1 -6.83 -22.52 -13.36
C MET A 1 -5.83 -21.41 -13.01
N CYS A 2 -5.96 -20.17 -13.49
CA CYS A 2 -5.02 -19.08 -13.09
C CYS A 2 -5.21 -18.64 -11.63
N TYR A 3 -6.46 -18.53 -11.17
CA TYR A 3 -6.79 -18.20 -9.77
C TYR A 3 -6.23 -19.23 -8.79
N ASP A 4 -6.38 -20.52 -9.08
CA ASP A 4 -5.89 -21.60 -8.20
C ASP A 4 -4.36 -21.60 -8.12
N ARG A 5 -3.66 -21.33 -9.22
CA ARG A 5 -2.20 -21.18 -9.23
C ARG A 5 -1.75 -19.98 -8.39
N TYR A 6 -2.48 -18.88 -8.46
CA TYR A 6 -2.22 -17.70 -7.62
C TYR A 6 -2.39 -18.04 -6.13
N LEU A 7 -3.49 -18.69 -5.76
CA LEU A 7 -3.73 -19.11 -4.37
C LEU A 7 -2.64 -20.06 -3.86
N LEU A 8 -2.22 -21.03 -4.68
CA LEU A 8 -1.12 -21.94 -4.34
C LEU A 8 0.21 -21.21 -4.13
N ALA A 9 0.51 -20.21 -4.97
CA ALA A 9 1.70 -19.38 -4.80
C ALA A 9 1.62 -18.52 -3.53
N LEU A 10 0.43 -17.98 -3.23
CA LEU A 10 0.17 -17.19 -2.03
C LEU A 10 0.35 -18.02 -0.76
N ASP A 11 -0.10 -19.28 -0.75
CA ASP A 11 0.09 -20.19 0.39
C ASP A 11 1.55 -20.65 0.52
N LYS A 12 2.24 -20.95 -0.59
CA LYS A 12 3.62 -21.47 -0.56
C LYS A 12 4.68 -20.39 -0.32
N HIS A 13 4.50 -19.21 -0.89
CA HIS A 13 5.43 -18.08 -0.85
C HIS A 13 4.67 -16.76 -0.65
N PRO A 14 4.05 -16.53 0.53
CA PRO A 14 3.13 -15.42 0.76
C PRO A 14 3.77 -14.05 0.58
N VAL A 15 4.97 -13.83 1.14
CA VAL A 15 5.66 -12.54 1.06
C VAL A 15 6.02 -12.22 -0.38
N THR A 16 6.68 -13.14 -1.08
CA THR A 16 7.10 -12.94 -2.48
C THR A 16 5.90 -12.74 -3.40
N THR A 17 4.84 -13.52 -3.23
CA THR A 17 3.63 -13.38 -4.05
C THR A 17 2.97 -12.02 -3.84
N LYS A 18 2.83 -11.57 -2.58
CA LYS A 18 2.27 -10.24 -2.27
C LYS A 18 3.17 -9.09 -2.73
N ALA A 19 4.49 -9.24 -2.61
CA ALA A 19 5.49 -8.29 -3.14
C ALA A 19 5.37 -8.12 -4.66
N VAL A 20 5.36 -9.23 -5.41
CA VAL A 20 5.21 -9.19 -6.88
C VAL A 20 3.83 -8.63 -7.28
N THR A 21 2.78 -9.02 -6.57
CA THR A 21 1.43 -8.46 -6.79
C THR A 21 1.42 -6.95 -6.60
N SER A 22 2.06 -6.46 -5.53
CA SER A 22 2.16 -5.02 -5.24
C SER A 22 3.00 -4.28 -6.29
N ALA A 23 4.10 -4.87 -6.76
CA ALA A 23 4.90 -4.30 -7.86
C ALA A 23 4.07 -4.12 -9.14
N VAL A 24 3.28 -5.13 -9.52
CA VAL A 24 2.41 -5.05 -10.70
C VAL A 24 1.32 -3.98 -10.52
N LEU A 25 0.70 -3.90 -9.34
CA LEU A 25 -0.33 -2.92 -9.05
C LEU A 25 0.21 -1.48 -9.06
N THR A 26 1.40 -1.25 -8.48
CA THR A 26 2.04 0.07 -8.46
C THR A 26 2.54 0.48 -9.84
N LEU A 27 3.07 -0.45 -10.63
CA LEU A 27 3.40 -0.24 -12.05
C LEU A 27 2.17 0.20 -12.84
N ALA A 28 1.08 -0.58 -12.78
CA ALA A 28 -0.14 -0.27 -13.51
C ALA A 28 -0.75 1.06 -13.04
N GLY A 29 -0.78 1.31 -11.73
CA GLY A 29 -1.28 2.54 -11.14
C GLY A 29 -0.51 3.77 -11.63
N ASP A 30 0.81 3.71 -11.65
CA ASP A 30 1.63 4.84 -12.12
C ASP A 30 1.47 5.08 -13.63
N LEU A 31 1.40 4.02 -14.45
CA LEU A 31 1.13 4.15 -15.88
C LEU A 31 -0.24 4.78 -16.15
N ILE A 32 -1.28 4.38 -15.41
CA ILE A 32 -2.61 4.99 -15.52
C ILE A 32 -2.56 6.46 -15.10
N CYS A 33 -1.89 6.79 -13.98
CA CYS A 33 -1.72 8.17 -13.56
C CYS A 33 -1.04 9.01 -14.65
N GLN A 34 0.10 8.57 -15.18
CA GLN A 34 0.84 9.32 -16.18
C GLN A 34 0.07 9.49 -17.50
N LEU A 35 -0.55 8.42 -18.02
CA LEU A 35 -1.19 8.43 -19.33
C LEU A 35 -2.61 9.00 -19.33
N ALA A 36 -3.40 8.66 -18.31
CA ALA A 36 -4.84 8.98 -18.29
C ALA A 36 -5.17 10.21 -17.44
N ILE A 37 -4.42 10.44 -16.35
CA ILE A 37 -4.68 11.54 -15.41
C ILE A 37 -3.81 12.75 -15.74
N ASP A 38 -2.49 12.60 -15.65
CA ASP A 38 -1.51 13.66 -15.87
C ASP A 38 -1.36 13.99 -17.37
N LYS A 39 -1.65 13.01 -18.24
CA LYS A 39 -1.54 13.10 -19.72
C LYS A 39 -0.20 13.66 -20.16
N VAL A 40 0.87 13.16 -19.55
CA VAL A 40 2.24 13.63 -19.84
C VAL A 40 2.60 13.34 -21.30
N PRO A 41 3.36 14.23 -21.97
CA PRO A 41 3.78 14.03 -23.36
C PRO A 41 4.78 12.87 -23.49
N GLU A 42 5.57 12.60 -22.44
CA GLU A 42 6.55 11.52 -22.37
C GLU A 42 6.45 10.84 -21.01
N LEU A 43 6.61 9.50 -20.99
CA LEU A 43 6.59 8.73 -19.77
C LEU A 43 7.84 8.96 -18.93
N ASP A 44 7.65 9.31 -17.66
CA ASP A 44 8.71 9.31 -16.67
C ASP A 44 9.00 7.87 -16.22
N LEU A 45 9.90 7.22 -16.96
CA LEU A 45 10.33 5.85 -16.67
C LEU A 45 11.05 5.73 -15.32
N LYS A 46 11.69 6.79 -14.84
CA LYS A 46 12.37 6.79 -13.55
C LYS A 46 11.32 6.72 -12.43
N ARG A 47 10.29 7.55 -12.49
CA ARG A 47 9.15 7.52 -11.57
C ARG A 47 8.48 6.14 -11.58
N THR A 48 8.18 5.60 -12.76
CA THR A 48 7.56 4.27 -12.89
C THR A 48 8.43 3.18 -12.28
N PHE A 49 9.74 3.20 -12.50
CA PHE A 49 10.67 2.26 -11.90
C PHE A 49 10.67 2.37 -10.36
N VAL A 50 10.76 3.59 -9.82
CA VAL A 50 10.77 3.80 -8.35
C VAL A 50 9.46 3.34 -7.72
N PHE A 51 8.30 3.67 -8.30
CA PHE A 51 7.00 3.19 -7.82
C PHE A 51 6.92 1.65 -7.82
N THR A 52 7.31 1.02 -8.92
CA THR A 52 7.31 -0.45 -9.06
C THR A 52 8.25 -1.10 -8.04
N PHE A 53 9.45 -0.52 -7.88
CA PHE A 53 10.45 -0.99 -6.93
C PHE A 53 9.93 -0.89 -5.50
N LEU A 54 9.36 0.26 -5.10
CA LEU A 54 8.76 0.43 -3.78
C LEU A 54 7.56 -0.51 -3.56
N GLY A 55 6.76 -0.77 -4.60
CA GLY A 55 5.72 -1.80 -4.55
C GLY A 55 6.29 -3.18 -4.17
N LEU A 56 7.38 -3.57 -4.83
CA LEU A 56 8.05 -4.85 -4.63
C LEU A 56 8.69 -4.98 -3.23
N VAL A 57 9.52 -4.02 -2.83
CA VAL A 57 10.40 -4.18 -1.66
C VAL A 57 9.84 -3.58 -0.38
N LEU A 58 8.92 -2.61 -0.49
CA LEU A 58 8.37 -1.88 0.65
C LEU A 58 6.91 -2.24 0.87
N VAL A 59 6.03 -1.97 -0.10
CA VAL A 59 4.57 -2.04 0.10
C VAL A 59 4.10 -3.46 0.40
N GLY A 60 4.36 -4.41 -0.50
CA GLY A 60 3.91 -5.79 -0.34
C GLY A 60 4.42 -6.46 0.95
N PRO A 61 5.74 -6.45 1.23
CA PRO A 61 6.29 -7.03 2.45
C PRO A 61 5.79 -6.35 3.73
N THR A 62 5.73 -5.01 3.76
CA THR A 62 5.29 -4.27 4.96
C THR A 62 3.84 -4.57 5.28
N LEU A 63 2.94 -4.55 4.29
CA LEU A 63 1.52 -4.86 4.50
C LEU A 63 1.33 -6.30 4.98
N HIS A 64 2.05 -7.26 4.41
CA HIS A 64 2.00 -8.65 4.88
C HIS A 64 2.33 -8.76 6.37
N VAL A 65 3.45 -8.16 6.80
CA VAL A 65 3.88 -8.21 8.20
C VAL A 65 2.90 -7.44 9.10
N TRP A 66 2.44 -6.27 8.66
CA TRP A 66 1.51 -5.44 9.41
C TRP A 66 0.20 -6.17 9.67
N TYR A 67 -0.43 -6.79 8.67
CA TYR A 67 -1.69 -7.51 8.86
C TYR A 67 -1.54 -8.78 9.71
N LEU A 68 -0.40 -9.47 9.62
CA LEU A 68 -0.06 -10.56 10.54
C LEU A 68 0.11 -10.09 11.99
N TYR A 69 0.68 -8.91 12.20
CA TYR A 69 0.83 -8.34 13.54
C TYR A 69 -0.51 -7.84 14.08
N LEU A 70 -1.27 -7.14 13.25
CA LEU A 70 -2.57 -6.56 13.57
C LEU A 70 -3.59 -7.64 13.96
N SER A 71 -3.57 -8.80 13.30
CA SER A 71 -4.41 -9.94 13.66
C SER A 71 -4.07 -10.52 15.03
N LYS A 72 -2.80 -10.47 15.44
CA LYS A 72 -2.33 -10.94 16.76
C LYS A 72 -2.67 -9.95 17.85
N LEU A 73 -2.54 -8.66 17.55
CA LEU A 73 -2.84 -7.56 18.48
C LEU A 73 -4.35 -7.46 18.77
N VAL A 74 -5.19 -7.66 17.74
CA VAL A 74 -6.65 -7.63 17.86
C VAL A 74 -7.22 -9.03 17.71
N ALA A 75 -7.36 -9.74 18.83
CA ALA A 75 -7.96 -11.07 18.91
C ALA A 75 -9.50 -11.08 18.95
N ILE A 76 -10.14 -9.90 18.92
CA ILE A 76 -11.59 -9.76 18.95
C ILE A 76 -12.17 -10.17 17.59
N ASN A 77 -13.26 -10.93 17.60
CA ASN A 77 -13.95 -11.39 16.40
C ASN A 77 -15.11 -10.47 16.01
N GLY A 78 -15.58 -10.59 14.76
CA GLY A 78 -16.74 -9.87 14.25
C GLY A 78 -16.51 -8.37 14.09
N ALA A 79 -17.60 -7.59 14.12
CA ALA A 79 -17.56 -6.16 13.83
C ALA A 79 -16.67 -5.35 14.78
N PRO A 80 -16.66 -5.60 16.11
CA PRO A 80 -15.78 -4.86 17.01
C PRO A 80 -14.28 -5.10 16.71
N GLY A 81 -13.93 -6.33 16.32
CA GLY A 81 -12.57 -6.67 15.89
C GLY A 81 -12.18 -5.95 14.60
N ALA A 82 -13.06 -5.96 13.60
CA ALA A 82 -12.84 -5.26 12.34
C ALA A 82 -12.67 -3.74 12.54
N ILE A 83 -13.49 -3.12 13.39
CA ILE A 83 -13.38 -1.69 13.72
C ILE A 83 -12.06 -1.40 14.44
N ALA A 84 -11.66 -2.21 15.43
CA ALA A 84 -10.40 -2.00 16.13
C ALA A 84 -9.18 -2.11 15.20
N ARG A 85 -9.18 -3.11 14.29
CA ARG A 85 -8.13 -3.24 13.27
C ARG A 85 -8.12 -2.06 12.32
N LEU A 86 -9.29 -1.61 11.87
CA LEU A 86 -9.45 -0.43 11.02
C LEU A 86 -8.88 0.83 11.68
N LEU A 87 -9.17 1.06 12.96
CA LEU A 87 -8.69 2.24 13.67
C LEU A 87 -7.16 2.24 13.78
N LEU A 88 -6.56 1.10 14.14
CA LEU A 88 -5.11 0.97 14.22
C LEU A 88 -4.45 1.12 12.84
N ASP A 89 -5.05 0.51 11.82
CA ASP A 89 -4.54 0.58 10.44
C ASP A 89 -4.58 2.00 9.89
N GLN A 90 -5.72 2.69 10.04
CA GLN A 90 -5.94 3.98 9.40
C GLN A 90 -5.36 5.14 10.22
N PHE A 91 -5.40 5.10 11.55
CA PHE A 91 -4.96 6.24 12.37
C PHE A 91 -3.55 6.11 12.95
N ILE A 92 -2.91 4.93 12.85
CA ILE A 92 -1.53 4.72 13.31
C ILE A 92 -0.65 4.32 12.13
N PHE A 93 -0.97 3.21 11.47
CA PHE A 93 -0.09 2.68 10.43
C PHE A 93 -0.08 3.54 9.17
N SER A 94 -1.25 3.86 8.61
CA SER A 94 -1.36 4.59 7.34
C SER A 94 -0.62 5.95 7.35
N PRO A 95 -0.76 6.83 8.36
CA PRO A 95 -0.08 8.12 8.36
C PRO A 95 1.45 8.00 8.41
N ILE A 96 1.96 7.04 9.19
CA ILE A 96 3.39 6.73 9.27
C ILE A 96 3.87 6.16 7.94
N PHE A 97 3.15 5.18 7.40
CA PHE A 97 3.51 4.49 6.17
C PHE A 97 3.51 5.42 4.96
N ILE A 98 2.52 6.32 4.84
CA ILE A 98 2.47 7.34 3.80
C ILE A 98 3.68 8.27 3.90
N GLY A 99 4.04 8.70 5.11
CA GLY A 99 5.23 9.54 5.33
C GLY A 99 6.52 8.85 4.89
N VAL A 100 6.70 7.58 5.26
CA VAL A 100 7.84 6.75 4.83
C VAL A 100 7.86 6.57 3.32
N PHE A 101 6.73 6.21 2.72
CA PHE A 101 6.61 6.00 1.27
C PHE A 101 6.97 7.28 0.50
N MET A 102 6.38 8.43 0.86
CA MET A 102 6.68 9.71 0.22
C MET A 102 8.15 10.10 0.37
N SER A 103 8.74 9.87 1.56
CA SER A 103 10.16 10.17 1.81
C SER A 103 11.07 9.35 0.92
N LEU A 104 10.81 8.04 0.81
CA LEU A 104 11.60 7.12 -0.01
C LEU A 104 11.41 7.41 -1.50
N LEU A 105 10.18 7.69 -1.94
CA LEU A 105 9.88 8.05 -3.32
C LEU A 105 10.72 9.25 -3.77
N VAL A 106 10.64 10.36 -3.03
CA VAL A 106 11.36 11.61 -3.36
C VAL A 106 12.88 11.41 -3.28
N THR A 107 13.36 10.61 -2.33
CA THR A 107 14.79 10.29 -2.19
C THR A 107 15.31 9.48 -3.38
N LEU A 108 14.59 8.41 -3.77
CA LEU A 108 14.98 7.52 -4.86
C LEU A 108 14.80 8.17 -6.24
N GLU A 109 13.90 9.15 -6.36
CA GLU A 109 13.85 10.05 -7.51
C GLU A 109 15.05 11.01 -7.60
N GLY A 110 15.96 10.99 -6.62
CA GLY A 110 17.19 11.78 -6.60
C GLY A 110 17.00 13.21 -6.08
N LYS A 111 15.94 13.46 -5.31
CA LYS A 111 15.59 14.79 -4.77
C LYS A 111 15.54 14.81 -3.24
N PRO A 112 16.53 14.27 -2.50
CA PRO A 112 16.45 14.10 -1.04
C PRO A 112 16.24 15.41 -0.27
N SER A 113 16.75 16.54 -0.77
CA SER A 113 16.54 17.86 -0.16
C SER A 113 15.07 18.31 -0.17
N LEU A 114 14.24 17.74 -1.04
CA LEU A 114 12.81 18.06 -1.16
C LEU A 114 11.91 17.20 -0.26
N VAL A 115 12.44 16.21 0.45
CA VAL A 115 11.63 15.31 1.30
C VAL A 115 10.83 16.10 2.34
N VAL A 116 11.51 16.92 3.14
CA VAL A 116 10.86 17.69 4.22
C VAL A 116 9.87 18.74 3.65
N PRO A 117 10.23 19.56 2.64
CA PRO A 117 9.27 20.46 2.00
C PRO A 117 8.03 19.74 1.48
N LYS A 118 8.22 18.62 0.78
CA LYS A 118 7.13 17.85 0.17
C LYS A 118 6.21 17.23 1.22
N LEU A 119 6.76 16.66 2.29
CA LEU A 119 5.95 16.16 3.41
C LEU A 119 5.13 17.28 4.06
N LYS A 120 5.73 18.45 4.33
CA LYS A 120 5.00 19.57 4.93
C LYS A 120 3.84 20.05 4.07
N GLN A 121 4.00 19.98 2.75
CA GLN A 121 2.99 20.44 1.79
C GLN A 121 1.90 19.40 1.51
N GLU A 122 2.27 18.13 1.35
CA GLU A 122 1.41 17.11 0.73
C GLU A 122 1.06 15.95 1.67
N TRP A 123 1.72 15.79 2.81
CA TRP A 123 1.50 14.60 3.66
C TRP A 123 0.07 14.55 4.21
N LEU A 124 -0.41 15.63 4.79
CA LEU A 124 -1.74 15.64 5.42
C LEU A 124 -2.85 15.43 4.39
N SER A 125 -2.75 16.09 3.22
CA SER A 125 -3.71 15.88 2.13
C SER A 125 -3.66 14.45 1.61
N SER A 126 -2.47 13.84 1.54
CA SER A 126 -2.31 12.42 1.17
C SER A 126 -2.93 11.47 2.18
N VAL A 127 -2.79 11.74 3.49
CA VAL A 127 -3.42 10.95 4.56
C VAL A 127 -4.94 11.06 4.50
N ILE A 128 -5.48 12.27 4.32
CA ILE A 128 -6.94 12.47 4.22
C ILE A 128 -7.49 11.77 2.97
N ALA A 129 -6.83 11.89 1.82
CA ALA A 129 -7.23 11.20 0.60
C ALA A 129 -7.16 9.67 0.78
N ASN A 130 -6.14 9.17 1.48
CA ASN A 130 -6.05 7.75 1.84
C ASN A 130 -7.24 7.32 2.68
N TRP A 131 -7.62 8.07 3.72
CA TRP A 131 -8.77 7.75 4.56
C TRP A 131 -10.08 7.74 3.79
N GLN A 132 -10.32 8.74 2.94
CA GLN A 132 -11.53 8.83 2.14
C GLN A 132 -11.73 7.60 1.26
N LEU A 133 -10.63 7.08 0.71
CA LEU A 133 -10.67 5.89 -0.13
C LEU A 133 -10.73 4.61 0.70
N TRP A 134 -9.80 4.44 1.65
CA TRP A 134 -9.52 3.14 2.25
C TRP A 134 -10.33 2.83 3.49
N ILE A 135 -10.86 3.80 4.25
CA ILE A 135 -11.68 3.49 5.42
C ILE A 135 -12.87 2.57 5.06
N PRO A 136 -13.67 2.86 4.01
CA PRO A 136 -14.76 1.98 3.60
C PRO A 136 -14.27 0.60 3.14
N PHE A 137 -13.26 0.54 2.28
CA PHE A 137 -12.77 -0.73 1.74
C PHE A 137 -12.07 -1.59 2.79
N GLN A 138 -11.36 -0.96 3.72
CA GLN A 138 -10.60 -1.66 4.75
C GLN A 138 -11.52 -2.17 5.85
N PHE A 139 -12.63 -1.47 6.14
CA PHE A 139 -13.69 -2.03 6.98
C PHE A 139 -14.24 -3.34 6.40
N LEU A 140 -14.58 -3.32 5.10
CA LEU A 140 -15.06 -4.51 4.39
C LEU A 140 -14.00 -5.62 4.36
N ASN A 141 -12.73 -5.26 4.13
CA ASN A 141 -11.61 -6.19 4.13
C ASN A 141 -11.47 -6.90 5.49
N PHE A 142 -11.39 -6.15 6.59
CA PHE A 142 -11.22 -6.73 7.91
C PHE A 142 -12.43 -7.50 8.42
N TYR A 143 -13.62 -7.18 7.93
CA TYR A 143 -14.85 -7.87 8.33
C TYR A 143 -15.12 -9.15 7.51
N PHE A 144 -14.89 -9.13 6.19
CA PHE A 144 -15.29 -10.23 5.30
C PHE A 144 -14.12 -11.06 4.75
N VAL A 145 -12.93 -10.48 4.57
CA VAL A 145 -11.82 -11.16 3.90
C VAL A 145 -11.02 -11.99 4.91
N PRO A 146 -10.78 -13.29 4.66
CA PRO A 146 -9.94 -14.10 5.52
C PRO A 146 -8.51 -13.55 5.61
N GLN A 147 -7.91 -13.56 6.81
CA GLN A 147 -6.59 -12.98 7.08
C GLN A 147 -5.50 -13.37 6.07
N LYS A 148 -5.48 -14.63 5.61
CA LYS A 148 -4.47 -15.08 4.63
C LYS A 148 -4.51 -14.30 3.30
N LEU A 149 -5.70 -13.83 2.92
CA LEU A 149 -5.98 -13.09 1.69
C LEU A 149 -5.94 -11.56 1.89
N GLN A 150 -5.87 -11.09 3.14
CA GLN A 150 -5.62 -9.68 3.47
C GLN A 150 -4.16 -9.35 3.17
#